data_AF-A0A1V6DU46-F1
#
_entry.id   AF-A0A1V6DU46-F1
#
_cell.length_a   1.000
_cell.length_b   1.000
_cell.length_c   1.000
_cell.angle_alpha   90.00
_cell.angle_beta   90.00
_cell.angle_gamma   90.00
#
_symmetry.space_group_name_H-M   'P 1'
#
loop_
_entity.id
_entity.type
_entity.pdbx_description
1 polymer ?
#
loop_
_entity_poly.entity_id
_entity_poly.type
_entity_poly.pdbx_seq_one_letter_code
_entity_poly.pdbx_strand_id
1 'polypeptide(L)'
;MLAAGLVDEVRRLLPLGLKQNTSAAGSIGYRETIAMLEGTLPESELAATIVKNTRALVKKQRTWFRTQLPAHRELPATTATVESLFAQA
;
A
#
# COMPACT_ATOMS: atom_id res chain seq x y z
N MET A 1 10.57 1.03 2.04
CA MET A 1 9.53 1.05 3.08
C MET A 1 10.04 0.49 4.40
N LEU A 2 10.30 -0.82 4.51
CA LEU A 2 10.82 -1.40 5.77
C LEU A 2 12.16 -0.79 6.21
N ALA A 3 13.16 -0.82 5.33
CA ALA A 3 14.46 -0.18 5.58
C ALA A 3 14.38 1.36 5.78
N ALA A 4 13.27 1.98 5.38
CA ALA A 4 13.03 3.41 5.57
C ALA A 4 12.29 3.72 6.90
N GLY A 5 12.11 2.72 7.77
CA GLY A 5 11.60 2.93 9.13
C GLY A 5 10.09 2.71 9.32
N LEU A 6 9.43 1.90 8.50
CA LEU A 6 8.00 1.59 8.68
C LEU A 6 7.68 1.05 10.08
N VAL A 7 8.50 0.13 10.60
CA VAL A 7 8.25 -0.48 11.92
C VAL A 7 8.29 0.57 13.02
N ASP A 8 9.26 1.48 12.97
CA ASP A 8 9.40 2.55 13.94
C ASP A 8 8.26 3.57 13.82
N GLU A 9 7.82 3.87 12.60
CA GLU A 9 6.64 4.69 12.37
C GLU A 9 5.39 4.10 13.03
N VAL A 10 5.10 2.81 12.80
CA VAL A 10 3.95 2.13 13.40
C VAL A 10 4.06 2.11 14.93
N ARG A 11 5.25 1.81 15.49
CA ARG A 11 5.49 1.87 16.94
C ARG A 11 5.18 3.25 17.53
N ARG A 12 5.55 4.34 16.84
CA ARG A 12 5.25 5.71 17.28
C ARG A 12 3.76 6.05 17.18
N LEU A 13 3.06 5.54 16.18
CA LEU A 13 1.65 5.86 15.94
C LEU A 13 0.68 5.05 16.81
N LEU A 14 1.05 3.84 17.23
CA LEU A 14 0.23 3.01 18.12
C LEU A 14 -0.25 3.74 19.39
N PRO A 15 0.61 4.37 20.21
CA PRO A 15 0.16 5.11 21.39
C PRO A 15 -0.62 6.39 21.05
N LEU A 16 -0.51 6.90 19.82
CA LEU A 16 -1.26 8.08 19.34
C LEU A 16 -2.65 7.73 18.81
N GLY A 17 -3.07 6.47 18.95
CA GLY A 17 -4.41 6.05 18.61
C GLY A 17 -4.56 5.50 17.18
N LEU A 18 -3.48 4.99 16.58
CA LEU A 18 -3.53 4.39 15.23
C LEU A 18 -4.64 3.33 15.10
N LYS A 19 -4.83 2.47 16.12
CA LYS A 19 -5.81 1.38 16.08
C LYS A 19 -7.26 1.88 16.07
N GLN A 20 -7.52 3.09 16.54
CA GLN A 20 -8.85 3.71 16.53
C GLN A 20 -9.23 4.21 15.13
N ASN A 21 -8.24 4.43 14.25
CA ASN A 21 -8.47 4.71 12.84
C ASN A 21 -8.44 3.41 12.03
N THR A 22 -9.62 2.82 11.81
CA THR A 22 -9.76 1.53 11.11
C THR A 22 -9.23 1.56 9.67
N SER A 23 -9.30 2.72 8.99
CA SER A 23 -8.76 2.89 7.64
C SER A 23 -7.24 2.83 7.63
N ALA A 24 -6.59 3.62 8.50
CA ALA A 24 -5.13 3.64 8.61
C ALA A 24 -4.59 2.30 9.12
N ALA A 25 -5.15 1.78 10.21
CA ALA A 25 -4.74 0.50 10.79
C ALA A 25 -4.96 -0.68 9.84
N GLY A 26 -5.98 -0.63 8.98
CA GLY A 26 -6.31 -1.68 8.01
C GLY A 26 -5.50 -1.63 6.71
N SER A 27 -4.70 -0.58 6.51
CA SER A 27 -3.90 -0.40 5.29
C SER A 27 -2.73 -1.40 5.20
N ILE A 28 -2.36 -1.77 3.97
CA ILE A 28 -1.24 -2.70 3.72
C ILE A 28 0.06 -2.04 4.15
N GLY A 29 0.91 -2.77 4.85
CA GLY A 29 2.08 -2.27 5.54
C GLY A 29 1.77 -2.08 7.02
N TYR A 30 0.75 -1.28 7.35
CA TYR A 30 0.38 -0.99 8.74
C TYR A 30 -0.21 -2.22 9.43
N ARG A 31 -1.23 -2.87 8.85
CA ARG A 31 -1.87 -4.02 9.50
C ARG A 31 -0.91 -5.19 9.74
N GLU A 32 0.00 -5.47 8.80
CA GLU A 32 0.98 -6.54 8.94
C GLU A 32 2.02 -6.18 10.01
N THR A 33 2.42 -4.92 10.07
CA THR A 33 3.35 -4.44 11.11
C THR A 33 2.70 -4.48 12.48
N ILE A 34 1.43 -4.07 12.61
CA ILE A 34 0.66 -4.19 13.85
C ILE A 34 0.57 -5.66 14.28
N ALA A 35 0.19 -6.56 13.38
CA ALA A 35 0.11 -7.99 13.66
C ALA A 35 1.46 -8.58 14.13
N MET A 36 2.56 -8.14 13.52
CA MET A 36 3.92 -8.52 13.91
C MET A 36 4.28 -8.01 15.31
N LEU A 37 3.97 -6.75 15.62
CA LEU A 37 4.19 -6.17 16.95
C LEU A 37 3.32 -6.83 18.04
N GLU A 38 2.15 -7.36 17.66
CA GLU A 38 1.26 -8.12 18.54
C GLU A 38 1.63 -9.60 18.65
N GLY A 39 2.66 -10.06 17.94
CA GLY A 39 3.12 -11.45 17.96
C GLY A 39 2.25 -12.43 17.17
N THR A 40 1.31 -11.93 16.36
CA THR A 40 0.41 -12.76 15.53
C THR A 40 0.95 -12.98 14.11
N LEU A 41 2.02 -12.29 13.74
CA LEU A 41 2.78 -12.49 12.50
C LEU A 41 4.29 -12.58 12.84
N PRO A 42 5.02 -13.62 12.43
CA PRO A 42 6.46 -13.67 12.64
C PRO A 42 7.18 -12.50 11.94
N GLU A 43 8.19 -11.91 12.59
CA GLU A 43 8.95 -10.80 12.01
C GLU A 43 9.62 -11.18 10.68
N SER A 44 10.11 -12.41 10.57
CA SER A 44 10.69 -12.97 9.34
C SER A 44 9.70 -13.02 8.17
N GLU A 45 8.39 -13.05 8.44
CA GLU A 45 7.34 -13.11 7.43
C GLU A 45 6.78 -11.74 7.05
N LEU A 46 7.13 -10.68 7.77
CA LEU A 46 6.56 -9.34 7.59
C LEU A 46 6.70 -8.85 6.14
N ALA A 47 7.93 -8.89 5.61
CA ALA A 47 8.22 -8.42 4.26
C ALA A 47 7.46 -9.22 3.19
N ALA A 48 7.48 -10.55 3.32
CA ALA A 48 6.81 -11.44 2.39
C ALA A 48 5.28 -11.22 2.39
N THR A 49 4.70 -11.02 3.57
CA THR A 49 3.25 -10.82 3.75
C THR A 49 2.80 -9.49 3.17
N ILE A 50 3.55 -8.41 3.43
CA ILE A 50 3.29 -7.09 2.83
C ILE A 50 3.32 -7.22 1.30
N VAL A 51 4.38 -7.79 0.72
CA VAL A 51 4.53 -7.93 -0.73
C VAL A 51 3.40 -8.76 -1.33
N LYS A 52 3.02 -9.88 -0.71
CA LYS A 52 1.90 -10.73 -1.13
C LYS A 52 0.60 -9.91 -1.20
N ASN A 53 0.31 -9.15 -0.14
CA ASN A 53 -0.91 -8.37 -0.05
C ASN A 53 -0.92 -7.19 -1.03
N THR A 54 0.21 -6.50 -1.22
CA THR A 54 0.36 -5.45 -2.23
C THR A 54 0.11 -6.00 -3.65
N ARG A 55 0.67 -7.17 -3.99
CA ARG A 55 0.42 -7.81 -5.29
C ARG A 55 -1.05 -8.19 -5.48
N ALA A 56 -1.71 -8.69 -4.43
CA ALA A 56 -3.13 -8.98 -4.47
C ALA A 56 -3.97 -7.70 -4.69
N LEU A 57 -3.62 -6.59 -4.03
CA LEU A 57 -4.25 -5.29 -4.25
C LEU A 57 -4.06 -4.82 -5.70
N VAL A 58 -2.83 -4.86 -6.23
CA VAL A 58 -2.52 -4.47 -7.61
C VAL A 58 -3.34 -5.31 -8.61
N LYS A 59 -3.48 -6.62 -8.37
CA LYS A 59 -4.32 -7.49 -9.20
C LYS A 59 -5.78 -7.03 -9.19
N LYS A 60 -6.33 -6.71 -8.02
CA LYS A 60 -7.71 -6.19 -7.90
C LYS A 60 -7.89 -4.85 -8.61
N GLN A 61 -6.95 -3.92 -8.42
CA GLN A 61 -6.95 -2.62 -9.08
C GLN A 61 -6.91 -2.76 -10.60
N ARG A 62 -6.02 -3.62 -11.14
CA ARG A 62 -5.96 -3.90 -12.59
C ARG A 62 -7.27 -4.47 -13.14
N THR A 63 -7.89 -5.41 -12.42
CA THR A 63 -9.20 -5.93 -12.83
C THR A 63 -10.23 -4.80 -12.86
N TRP A 64 -10.30 -3.98 -11.80
CA TRP A 64 -11.25 -2.88 -11.73
C TRP A 64 -11.04 -1.86 -12.85
N PHE A 65 -9.80 -1.44 -13.11
CA PHE A 65 -9.50 -0.52 -14.21
C PHE A 65 -9.95 -1.08 -15.57
N ARG A 66 -9.71 -2.37 -15.82
CA ARG A 66 -10.11 -3.01 -17.07
C ARG A 66 -11.63 -3.15 -17.23
N THR A 67 -12.38 -3.32 -16.15
CA THR A 67 -13.81 -3.66 -16.23
C THR A 67 -14.76 -2.53 -15.84
N GLN A 68 -14.29 -1.48 -15.17
CA GLN A 68 -15.15 -0.43 -14.60
C GLN A 68 -14.72 0.99 -14.99
N LEU A 69 -13.48 1.20 -15.45
CA LEU A 69 -13.04 2.53 -15.83
C LEU A 69 -13.55 2.84 -17.26
N PRO A 70 -14.19 4.00 -17.49
CA PRO A 70 -14.55 4.44 -18.83
C PRO A 70 -13.32 4.56 -19.73
N ALA A 71 -13.53 4.73 -21.04
CA ALA A 71 -12.45 5.04 -21.96
C ALA A 71 -11.64 6.23 -21.46
N HIS A 72 -10.34 6.02 -21.29
CA HIS A 72 -9.41 6.98 -20.71
C HIS A 72 -8.09 6.90 -21.46
N ARG A 73 -7.30 7.97 -21.37
CA ARG A 73 -5.95 8.00 -21.92
C ARG A 73 -5.04 7.11 -21.07
N GLU A 74 -4.48 6.08 -21.68
CA GLU A 74 -3.44 5.26 -21.05
C GLU A 74 -2.07 5.87 -21.33
N LEU A 75 -1.24 5.94 -20.28
CA LEU A 75 0.12 6.47 -20.36
C LEU A 75 1.10 5.43 -19.82
N PRO A 76 2.18 5.10 -20.55
CA PRO A 76 3.18 4.16 -20.05
C PRO A 76 3.93 4.79 -18.87
N ALA A 77 3.80 4.19 -17.69
CA ALA A 77 4.42 4.72 -16.47
C ALA A 77 5.96 4.82 -16.54
N THR A 78 6.60 4.05 -17.43
CA THR A 78 8.06 4.05 -17.63
C THR A 78 8.56 5.21 -18.48
N THR A 79 7.69 5.86 -19.26
CA THR A 79 8.06 6.95 -20.18
C THR A 79 7.27 8.24 -19.93
N ALA A 80 6.24 8.19 -19.09
CA ALA A 80 5.46 9.36 -18.72
C ALA A 80 6.33 10.39 -17.98
N THR A 81 6.30 11.64 -18.45
CA THR A 81 6.83 12.81 -17.75
C THR A 81 5.70 13.61 -17.11
N VAL A 82 6.02 14.51 -16.17
CA VAL A 82 5.03 15.40 -15.54
C VAL A 82 4.28 16.20 -16.60
N GLU A 83 5.00 16.72 -17.60
CA GLU A 83 4.41 17.45 -18.72
C GLU A 83 3.44 16.56 -19.51
N SER A 84 3.81 15.31 -19.79
CA SER A 84 2.94 14.38 -20.53
C SER A 84 1.65 14.03 -19.78
N LEU A 85 1.67 14.05 -18.44
CA LEU A 85 0.51 13.79 -17.59
C LEU A 85 -0.51 14.94 -17.64
N PHE A 86 -0.01 16.18 -17.74
CA PHE A 86 -0.84 17.40 -17.70
C PHE A 86 -1.03 18.08 -19.06
N ALA A 87 -0.36 17.59 -20.10
CA ALA A 87 -0.63 17.98 -21.49
C ALA A 87 -2.07 17.54 -21.83
N GLN A 88 -3.03 18.45 -21.63
CA GLN A 88 -4.41 18.27 -22.07
C GLN A 88 -4.55 18.58 -23.55
N ALA A 89 -5.55 17.92 -24.14
CA ALA A 89 -5.93 17.91 -25.55
C ALA A 89 -6.37 19.27 -26.09
#